data_AF-A0AA36MMT6-F1
#
_entry.id   AF-A0AA36MMT6-F1
#
_cell.length_a   1.000
_cell.length_b   1.000
_cell.length_c   1.000
_cell.angle_alpha   90.00
_cell.angle_beta   90.00
_cell.angle_gamma   90.00
#
_symmetry.space_group_name_H-M   'P 1'
#
loop_
_entity.id
_entity.type
_entity.pdbx_description
1 polymer ?
#
loop_
_entity_poly.entity_id
_entity_poly.type
_entity_poly.pdbx_seq_one_letter_code
_entity_poly.pdbx_strand_id
1 'polypeptide(L)'
;ELQKTEGCSGLGFVLFSSMSKGFDAADPETDLATLYRFGASNAEVVKTGVLKDVNQRCQELDQELAKAISEGRVEGLICISCDVDLHTATLEAAARRKDFPVTGSGGSSLSAASSRFGIQLVGNAGGSVATTSYTRAVSYTYALATAWSKPYRPFGSPRRESPPAWTSILNASLPAFWAVMLTCRCIESLPELEGLRLAELLVLLRTVALPAVCCVVTASSLAPQHESTALMAAAVASMACRSSILAGLLAGWMVAMSLDRVLFRCIVWNVPATFTNLVVAGGLGAAVACLVAPCAPLLREVAVWIRWAAHWPLAGQVPGAGLLLGAVFCWGSKVGYYHSVALPLILLEMELGNASLWGAVDEACLVLVCAGICSANLLVPLDEESKSLCRRGLRINLLYGDFIEVAYPFMEQSPIVNVAGYVASGVATELLAGDTQSVMSSAYLPLPVSLWLAQDRGKLAIAYLAAYVISFLGAARDGDQLESLCLS
;
A
#
# COMPACT_ATOMS: atom_id res chain seq x y z
N GLU A 1 6.16 -1.74 -22.22
CA GLU A 1 7.57 -2.04 -22.57
C GLU A 1 7.92 -1.82 -24.04
N LEU A 2 7.32 -2.49 -25.03
CA LEU A 2 7.73 -2.36 -26.45
C LEU A 2 7.81 -0.92 -27.00
N GLN A 3 6.93 -0.01 -26.58
CA GLN A 3 6.97 1.41 -26.97
C GLN A 3 8.19 2.18 -26.42
N LYS A 4 8.93 1.61 -25.46
CA LYS A 4 10.20 2.16 -24.95
C LYS A 4 11.40 1.77 -25.81
N THR A 5 11.20 0.98 -26.86
CA THR A 5 12.19 0.68 -27.89
C THR A 5 12.06 1.70 -29.01
N GLU A 6 13.18 2.29 -29.43
CA GLU A 6 13.17 3.35 -30.44
C GLU A 6 12.59 2.86 -31.78
N GLY A 7 11.63 3.60 -32.33
CA GLY A 7 10.98 3.25 -33.60
C GLY A 7 10.08 2.00 -33.53
N CYS A 8 9.54 1.65 -32.36
CA CYS A 8 8.52 0.62 -32.19
C CYS A 8 7.14 1.23 -31.85
N SER A 9 6.11 0.90 -32.64
CA SER A 9 4.73 1.34 -32.43
C SER A 9 4.01 0.62 -31.27
N GLY A 10 4.53 -0.53 -30.83
CA GLY A 10 3.96 -1.34 -29.74
C GLY A 10 3.45 -2.69 -30.21
N LEU A 11 2.40 -3.20 -29.58
CA LEU A 11 1.73 -4.44 -29.97
C LEU A 11 0.83 -4.20 -31.18
N GLY A 12 1.13 -4.85 -32.32
CA GLY A 12 0.31 -4.74 -33.54
C GLY A 12 -0.80 -5.79 -33.65
N PHE A 13 -0.65 -6.94 -32.98
CA PHE A 13 -1.61 -8.03 -32.98
C PHE A 13 -1.42 -8.87 -31.71
N VAL A 14 -2.52 -9.30 -31.08
CA VAL A 14 -2.49 -10.21 -29.92
C VAL A 14 -3.62 -11.20 -30.06
N LEU A 15 -3.34 -12.47 -29.79
CA LEU A 15 -4.32 -13.53 -29.59
C LEU A 15 -4.08 -14.11 -28.20
N PHE A 16 -5.10 -14.06 -27.35
CA PHE A 16 -5.00 -14.57 -25.99
C PHE A 16 -6.27 -15.35 -25.63
N SER A 17 -6.11 -16.59 -25.18
CA SER A 17 -7.22 -17.41 -24.71
C SER A 17 -7.18 -17.52 -23.19
N SER A 18 -8.32 -17.29 -22.54
CA SER A 18 -8.49 -17.46 -21.10
C SER A 18 -9.57 -18.50 -20.79
N MET A 19 -9.38 -19.23 -19.69
CA MET A 19 -10.32 -20.22 -19.18
C MET A 19 -10.25 -20.24 -17.65
N SER A 20 -11.32 -20.70 -17.00
CA SER A 20 -11.40 -20.82 -15.53
C SER A 20 -10.53 -21.96 -14.99
N LYS A 21 -10.36 -23.03 -15.77
CA LYS A 21 -9.50 -24.18 -15.50
C LYS A 21 -8.19 -24.07 -16.27
N GLY A 22 -7.14 -24.75 -15.81
CA GLY A 22 -5.88 -24.85 -16.55
C GLY A 22 -6.04 -25.64 -17.86
N PHE A 23 -5.36 -25.19 -18.92
CA PHE A 23 -5.42 -25.81 -20.25
C PHE A 23 -4.95 -27.28 -20.28
N ASP A 24 -4.07 -27.68 -19.37
CA ASP A 24 -3.55 -29.05 -19.30
C ASP A 24 -4.60 -30.12 -18.97
N ALA A 25 -5.72 -29.71 -18.36
CA ALA A 25 -6.80 -30.61 -17.96
C ALA A 25 -8.13 -30.28 -18.66
N ALA A 26 -8.08 -29.48 -19.72
CA ALA A 26 -9.26 -28.98 -20.41
C ALA A 26 -9.87 -30.03 -21.34
N ASP A 27 -11.19 -30.11 -21.35
CA ASP A 27 -11.95 -30.87 -22.33
C ASP A 27 -12.49 -29.93 -23.43
N PRO A 28 -12.01 -30.06 -24.69
CA PRO A 28 -12.42 -29.22 -25.80
C PRO A 28 -13.91 -29.16 -26.07
N GLU A 29 -14.67 -30.20 -25.71
CA GLU A 29 -16.10 -30.31 -26.03
C GLU A 29 -17.02 -29.72 -24.93
N THR A 30 -16.49 -29.51 -23.72
CA THR A 30 -17.32 -29.10 -22.57
C THR A 30 -16.83 -27.85 -21.87
N ASP A 31 -15.51 -27.61 -21.84
CA ASP A 31 -14.95 -26.47 -21.12
C ASP A 31 -15.13 -25.17 -21.91
N LEU A 32 -15.52 -24.11 -21.20
CA LEU A 32 -15.74 -22.78 -21.77
C LEU A 32 -14.45 -21.96 -21.75
N ALA A 33 -14.13 -21.34 -22.89
CA ALA A 33 -13.00 -20.44 -23.05
C ALA A 33 -13.45 -19.10 -23.64
N THR A 34 -12.61 -18.09 -23.47
CA THR A 34 -12.78 -16.76 -24.08
C THR A 34 -11.52 -16.37 -24.82
N LEU A 35 -11.67 -16.03 -26.10
CA LEU A 35 -10.61 -15.52 -26.96
C LEU A 35 -10.66 -14.00 -27.04
N TYR A 36 -9.52 -13.39 -26.79
CA TYR A 36 -9.29 -11.96 -26.85
C TYR A 36 -8.37 -11.61 -28.00
N ARG A 37 -8.64 -10.44 -28.60
CA ARG A 37 -7.77 -9.76 -29.58
C ARG A 37 -7.43 -8.37 -29.06
N PHE A 38 -6.23 -7.88 -29.37
CA PHE A 38 -5.89 -6.48 -29.07
C PHE A 38 -6.44 -5.55 -30.17
N GLY A 39 -7.37 -4.66 -29.78
CA GLY A 39 -7.94 -3.63 -30.64
C GLY A 39 -7.08 -2.35 -30.66
N ALA A 40 -7.69 -1.20 -30.97
CA ALA A 40 -6.96 0.08 -31.10
C ALA A 40 -6.29 0.54 -29.79
N SER A 41 -6.85 0.16 -28.63
CA SER A 41 -6.33 0.57 -27.33
C SER A 41 -6.59 -0.41 -26.18
N ASN A 42 -7.51 -1.38 -26.32
CA ASN A 42 -7.86 -2.34 -25.27
C ASN A 42 -7.99 -3.77 -25.83
N ALA A 43 -7.99 -4.76 -24.94
CA ALA A 43 -8.33 -6.14 -25.28
C ALA A 43 -9.84 -6.27 -25.53
N GLU A 44 -10.21 -6.80 -26.69
CA GLU A 44 -11.59 -7.02 -27.13
C GLU A 44 -11.90 -8.50 -27.14
N VAL A 45 -13.09 -8.86 -26.63
CA VAL A 45 -13.58 -10.24 -26.68
C VAL A 45 -14.01 -10.55 -28.10
N VAL A 46 -13.38 -11.55 -28.72
CA VAL A 46 -13.75 -12.01 -30.06
C VAL A 46 -14.80 -13.10 -29.99
N LYS A 47 -14.63 -14.04 -29.05
CA LYS A 47 -15.53 -15.19 -28.91
C LYS A 47 -15.47 -15.75 -27.49
N THR A 48 -16.64 -16.04 -26.93
CA THR A 48 -16.80 -16.82 -25.70
C THR A 48 -17.67 -18.03 -26.03
N GLY A 49 -17.24 -19.22 -25.62
CA GLY A 49 -17.96 -20.45 -25.91
C GLY A 49 -17.15 -21.68 -25.56
N VAL A 50 -17.58 -22.83 -26.07
CA VAL A 50 -16.87 -24.10 -25.92
C VAL A 50 -15.48 -24.01 -26.55
N LEU A 51 -14.46 -24.58 -25.90
CA LEU A 51 -13.05 -24.46 -26.31
C LEU A 51 -12.83 -24.86 -27.78
N LYS A 52 -13.51 -25.88 -28.29
CA LYS A 52 -13.49 -26.25 -29.71
C LYS A 52 -13.89 -25.11 -30.64
N ASP A 53 -14.99 -24.41 -30.34
CA ASP A 53 -15.50 -23.30 -31.13
C ASP A 53 -14.57 -22.08 -31.05
N VAL A 54 -13.93 -21.90 -29.90
CA VAL A 54 -12.93 -20.87 -29.66
C VAL A 54 -11.65 -21.18 -30.46
N ASN A 55 -11.20 -22.44 -30.48
CA ASN A 55 -10.06 -22.90 -31.25
C ASN A 55 -10.27 -22.72 -32.76
N GLN A 56 -11.46 -23.02 -33.27
CA GLN A 56 -11.80 -22.77 -34.67
C GLN A 56 -11.68 -21.28 -35.02
N ARG A 57 -12.22 -20.40 -34.18
CA ARG A 57 -12.08 -18.95 -34.39
C ARG A 57 -10.64 -18.47 -34.27
N CYS A 58 -9.86 -19.11 -33.39
CA CYS A 58 -8.43 -18.83 -33.25
C CYS A 58 -7.65 -19.17 -34.54
N GLN A 59 -7.96 -20.30 -35.19
CA GLN A 59 -7.34 -20.70 -36.46
C GLN A 59 -7.63 -19.72 -37.61
N GLU A 60 -8.83 -19.14 -37.66
CA GLU A 60 -9.15 -18.10 -38.65
C GLU A 60 -8.29 -16.84 -38.44
N LEU A 61 -8.12 -16.42 -37.18
CA LEU A 61 -7.28 -15.27 -36.83
C LEU A 61 -5.78 -15.57 -36.98
N ASP A 62 -5.37 -16.84 -36.86
CA ASP A 62 -4.00 -17.27 -37.15
C ASP A 62 -3.62 -16.97 -38.60
N GLN A 63 -4.54 -17.18 -39.55
CA GLN A 63 -4.33 -16.82 -40.95
C GLN A 63 -4.22 -15.30 -41.15
N GLU A 64 -5.01 -14.50 -40.42
CA GLU A 64 -4.90 -13.04 -40.44
C GLU A 64 -3.52 -12.56 -39.94
N LEU A 65 -3.02 -13.17 -38.85
CA LEU A 65 -1.72 -12.87 -38.28
C LEU A 65 -0.57 -13.29 -39.21
N ALA A 66 -0.65 -14.48 -39.81
CA ALA A 66 0.30 -14.96 -40.81
C ALA A 66 0.40 -14.01 -42.01
N LYS A 67 -0.74 -13.49 -42.48
CA LYS A 67 -0.78 -12.47 -43.54
C LYS A 67 -0.13 -11.16 -43.09
N ALA A 68 -0.35 -10.71 -41.85
CA ALA A 68 0.27 -9.51 -41.31
C ALA A 68 1.81 -9.63 -41.20
N ILE A 69 2.33 -10.80 -40.85
CA ILE A 69 3.77 -11.09 -40.85
C ILE A 69 4.34 -11.04 -42.27
N SER A 70 3.62 -11.62 -43.24
CA SER A 70 4.02 -11.69 -44.64
C SER A 70 4.02 -10.31 -45.32
N GLU A 71 3.09 -9.43 -44.93
CA GLU A 71 3.00 -8.03 -45.41
C GLU A 71 3.98 -7.09 -44.69
N GLY A 72 4.78 -7.59 -43.73
CA GLY A 72 5.73 -6.77 -42.97
C GLY A 72 5.09 -5.84 -41.94
N ARG A 73 3.79 -6.00 -41.65
CA ARG A 73 3.10 -5.23 -40.59
C ARG A 73 3.50 -5.65 -39.18
N VAL A 74 4.02 -6.87 -39.04
CA VAL A 74 4.58 -7.43 -37.81
C VAL A 74 6.04 -7.80 -38.05
N GLU A 75 6.92 -7.44 -37.12
CA GLU A 75 8.38 -7.59 -37.24
C GLU A 75 8.99 -8.53 -36.17
N GLY A 76 8.16 -9.11 -35.30
CA GLY A 76 8.59 -10.11 -34.33
C GLY A 76 7.40 -10.73 -33.62
N LEU A 77 7.62 -11.86 -32.94
CA LEU A 77 6.56 -12.64 -32.29
C LEU A 77 6.92 -12.97 -30.84
N ILE A 78 5.92 -12.85 -29.96
CA ILE A 78 6.01 -13.27 -28.56
C ILE A 78 5.03 -14.43 -28.35
N CYS A 79 5.55 -15.63 -28.12
CA CYS A 79 4.77 -16.85 -27.89
C CYS A 79 4.68 -17.16 -26.39
N ILE A 80 3.48 -17.16 -25.81
CA ILE A 80 3.29 -17.48 -24.38
C ILE A 80 2.44 -18.74 -24.27
N SER A 81 3.06 -19.86 -23.90
CA SER A 81 2.39 -21.17 -23.81
C SER A 81 1.56 -21.48 -25.07
N CYS A 82 2.13 -21.15 -26.23
CA CYS A 82 1.48 -21.27 -27.53
C CYS A 82 1.23 -22.74 -27.89
N ASP A 83 0.03 -23.07 -28.34
CA ASP A 83 -0.21 -24.34 -29.02
C ASP A 83 0.35 -24.23 -30.45
N VAL A 84 1.28 -25.12 -30.79
CA VAL A 84 2.00 -25.10 -32.06
C VAL A 84 1.12 -25.58 -33.21
N ASP A 85 0.15 -26.46 -32.94
CA ASP A 85 -0.74 -26.99 -33.97
C ASP A 85 -1.82 -25.97 -34.36
N LEU A 86 -2.35 -25.24 -33.38
CA LEU A 86 -3.33 -24.17 -33.63
C LEU A 86 -2.73 -22.97 -34.39
N HIS A 87 -1.43 -22.70 -34.22
CA HIS A 87 -0.75 -21.52 -34.77
C HIS A 87 0.20 -21.82 -35.94
N THR A 88 -0.07 -22.90 -36.67
CA THR A 88 0.80 -23.38 -37.76
C THR A 88 1.05 -22.31 -38.82
N ALA A 89 0.03 -21.54 -39.25
CA ALA A 89 0.20 -20.57 -40.35
C ALA A 89 1.07 -19.38 -39.91
N THR A 90 0.88 -18.89 -38.68
CA THR A 90 1.72 -17.82 -38.11
C THR A 90 3.18 -18.26 -37.99
N LEU A 91 3.41 -19.48 -37.48
CA LEU A 91 4.75 -20.03 -37.28
C LEU A 91 5.47 -20.29 -38.61
N GLU A 92 4.77 -20.79 -39.63
CA GLU A 92 5.32 -20.91 -40.98
C GLU A 92 5.66 -19.55 -41.61
N ALA A 93 4.78 -18.55 -41.47
CA ALA A 93 5.04 -17.20 -41.99
C ALA A 93 6.26 -16.56 -41.32
N ALA A 94 6.42 -16.76 -40.01
CA ALA A 94 7.60 -16.34 -39.27
C ALA A 94 8.87 -17.05 -39.77
N ALA A 95 8.82 -18.38 -39.92
CA ALA A 95 9.96 -19.19 -40.37
C ALA A 95 10.46 -18.85 -41.79
N ARG A 96 9.55 -18.44 -42.70
CA ARG A 96 9.92 -18.03 -44.06
C ARG A 96 10.75 -16.74 -44.10
N ARG A 97 10.70 -15.93 -43.03
CA ARG A 97 11.48 -14.70 -42.90
C ARG A 97 12.76 -14.99 -42.11
N LYS A 98 13.89 -14.96 -42.82
CA LYS A 98 15.21 -15.37 -42.29
C LYS A 98 15.64 -14.65 -40.99
N ASP A 99 15.22 -13.40 -40.80
CA ASP A 99 15.58 -12.56 -39.64
C ASP A 99 14.34 -12.16 -38.81
N PHE A 100 13.35 -13.04 -38.68
CA PHE A 100 12.15 -12.76 -37.89
C PHE A 100 12.29 -13.29 -36.45
N PRO A 101 12.52 -12.41 -35.46
CA PRO A 101 12.78 -12.84 -34.10
C PRO A 101 11.51 -13.36 -33.41
N VAL A 102 11.63 -14.52 -32.77
CA VAL A 102 10.59 -15.10 -31.93
C VAL A 102 11.13 -15.26 -30.51
N THR A 103 10.36 -14.82 -29.51
CA THR A 103 10.70 -14.98 -28.09
C THR A 103 9.47 -15.41 -27.30
N GLY A 104 9.61 -15.73 -26.01
CA GLY A 104 8.46 -16.11 -25.21
C GLY A 104 8.70 -17.07 -24.04
N SER A 105 7.63 -17.73 -23.61
CA SER A 105 7.63 -18.78 -22.58
C SER A 105 6.84 -20.01 -23.00
N GLY A 106 7.09 -21.14 -22.32
CA GLY A 106 6.51 -22.45 -22.63
C GLY A 106 7.57 -23.34 -23.25
N GLY A 107 8.39 -24.00 -22.41
CA GLY A 107 9.58 -24.73 -22.89
C GLY A 107 9.26 -25.76 -23.96
N SER A 108 8.20 -26.55 -23.76
CA SER A 108 7.76 -27.56 -24.73
C SER A 108 7.23 -26.93 -26.03
N SER A 109 6.43 -25.86 -25.94
CA SER A 109 5.85 -25.22 -27.12
C SER A 109 6.87 -24.47 -27.96
N LEU A 110 7.79 -23.73 -27.34
CA LEU A 110 8.87 -23.06 -28.05
C LEU A 110 9.84 -24.06 -28.69
N SER A 111 10.13 -25.17 -28.00
CA SER A 111 10.95 -26.26 -28.55
C SER A 111 10.27 -26.91 -29.76
N ALA A 112 8.96 -27.19 -29.68
CA ALA A 112 8.18 -27.72 -30.79
C ALA A 112 8.11 -26.73 -31.97
N ALA A 113 7.92 -25.43 -31.70
CA ALA A 113 7.92 -24.39 -32.73
C ALA A 113 9.28 -24.30 -33.45
N SER A 114 10.39 -24.32 -32.70
CA SER A 114 11.73 -24.25 -33.27
C SER A 114 12.10 -25.51 -34.05
N SER A 115 11.81 -26.70 -33.50
CA SER A 115 12.16 -27.98 -34.15
C SER A 115 11.32 -28.28 -35.40
N ARG A 116 10.02 -27.94 -35.40
CA ARG A 116 9.12 -28.22 -36.54
C ARG A 116 9.23 -27.20 -37.67
N PHE A 117 9.38 -25.91 -37.33
CA PHE A 117 9.34 -24.83 -38.31
C PHE A 117 10.69 -24.16 -38.57
N GLY A 118 11.73 -24.48 -37.79
CA GLY A 118 13.06 -23.88 -37.97
C GLY A 118 13.12 -22.41 -37.52
N ILE A 119 12.25 -22.00 -36.61
CA ILE A 119 12.15 -20.62 -36.12
C ILE A 119 13.38 -20.25 -35.28
N GLN A 120 13.88 -19.03 -35.50
CA GLN A 120 14.94 -18.42 -34.69
C GLN A 120 14.39 -17.89 -33.36
N LEU A 121 14.71 -18.60 -32.28
CA LEU A 121 14.42 -18.12 -30.93
C LEU A 121 15.47 -17.09 -30.49
N VAL A 122 15.02 -15.95 -29.97
CA VAL A 122 15.91 -14.87 -29.49
C VAL A 122 15.77 -14.62 -27.98
N GLY A 123 16.89 -14.21 -27.38
CA GLY A 123 17.03 -13.99 -25.95
C GLY A 123 16.93 -15.29 -25.14
N ASN A 124 16.77 -15.13 -23.82
CA ASN A 124 16.50 -16.25 -22.92
C ASN A 124 15.02 -16.67 -23.02
N ALA A 125 14.65 -17.22 -24.19
CA ALA A 125 13.35 -17.82 -24.43
C ALA A 125 13.23 -19.08 -23.57
N GLY A 126 12.52 -18.99 -22.44
CA GLY A 126 12.37 -20.08 -21.47
C GLY A 126 12.45 -19.63 -20.01
N GLY A 127 11.70 -20.32 -19.14
CA GLY A 127 11.58 -20.02 -17.71
C GLY A 127 10.28 -19.30 -17.37
N SER A 128 9.23 -20.08 -17.06
CA SER A 128 7.96 -19.58 -16.53
C SER A 128 7.93 -19.55 -14.99
N VAL A 129 8.75 -20.39 -14.35
CA VAL A 129 8.72 -20.62 -12.91
C VAL A 129 9.13 -19.37 -12.16
N ALA A 130 8.27 -18.94 -11.24
CA ALA A 130 8.48 -17.78 -10.38
C ALA A 130 8.88 -16.52 -11.17
N THR A 131 8.31 -16.25 -12.34
CA THR A 131 8.55 -15.00 -13.07
C THR A 131 7.30 -14.14 -13.11
N THR A 132 7.44 -12.82 -12.89
CA THR A 132 6.32 -11.88 -12.96
C THR A 132 6.02 -11.48 -14.41
N SER A 133 4.82 -10.96 -14.64
CA SER A 133 4.43 -10.42 -15.96
C SER A 133 5.36 -9.29 -16.40
N TYR A 134 5.78 -8.43 -15.47
CA TYR A 134 6.74 -7.36 -15.74
C TYR A 134 8.12 -7.89 -16.15
N THR A 135 8.70 -8.83 -15.39
CA THR A 135 9.99 -9.47 -15.71
C THR A 135 9.96 -10.09 -17.11
N ARG A 136 8.88 -10.78 -17.46
CA ARG A 136 8.69 -11.37 -18.80
C ARG A 136 8.59 -10.29 -19.88
N ALA A 137 7.79 -9.25 -19.66
CA ALA A 137 7.63 -8.15 -20.62
C ALA A 137 8.96 -7.42 -20.91
N VAL A 138 9.75 -7.11 -19.88
CA VAL A 138 11.07 -6.48 -20.04
C VAL A 138 12.04 -7.40 -20.77
N SER A 139 12.07 -8.70 -20.41
CA SER A 139 12.95 -9.69 -21.02
C SER A 139 12.65 -9.90 -22.51
N TYR A 140 11.38 -10.09 -22.87
CA TYR A 140 10.95 -10.27 -24.27
C TYR A 140 11.22 -9.02 -25.10
N THR A 141 10.95 -7.84 -24.54
CA THR A 141 11.20 -6.57 -25.23
C THR A 141 12.70 -6.38 -25.50
N TYR A 142 13.56 -6.69 -24.51
CA TYR A 142 15.01 -6.60 -24.69
C TYR A 142 15.52 -7.60 -25.75
N ALA A 143 15.00 -8.84 -25.75
CA ALA A 143 15.36 -9.85 -26.73
C ALA A 143 15.02 -9.41 -28.16
N LEU A 144 13.81 -8.89 -28.37
CA LEU A 144 13.37 -8.36 -29.65
C LEU A 144 14.16 -7.12 -30.07
N ALA A 145 14.36 -6.16 -29.15
CA ALA A 145 15.14 -4.95 -29.43
C ALA A 145 16.58 -5.27 -29.85
N THR A 146 17.21 -6.24 -29.19
CA THR A 146 18.55 -6.72 -29.55
C THR A 146 18.56 -7.34 -30.95
N ALA A 147 17.56 -8.17 -31.26
CA ALA A 147 17.43 -8.77 -32.60
C ALA A 147 17.20 -7.71 -33.70
N TRP A 148 16.43 -6.66 -33.40
CA TRP A 148 16.21 -5.54 -34.30
C TRP A 148 17.36 -4.53 -34.34
N SER A 149 18.41 -4.71 -33.52
CA SER A 149 19.49 -3.72 -33.34
C SER A 149 18.97 -2.33 -32.96
N LYS A 150 17.86 -2.27 -32.21
CA LYS A 150 17.22 -1.03 -31.74
C LYS A 150 17.54 -0.79 -30.26
N PRO A 151 17.81 0.46 -29.85
CA PRO A 151 18.05 0.75 -28.45
C PRO A 151 16.75 0.61 -27.64
N TYR A 152 16.82 -0.19 -26.57
CA TYR A 152 15.77 -0.34 -25.58
C TYR A 152 16.18 0.31 -24.26
N ARG A 153 15.36 1.25 -23.78
CA ARG A 153 15.57 1.93 -22.50
C ARG A 153 14.40 1.60 -21.57
N PRO A 154 14.49 0.53 -20.77
CA PRO A 154 13.41 0.20 -19.81
C PRO A 154 13.21 1.32 -18.78
N PHE A 155 14.27 2.08 -18.52
CA PHE A 155 14.33 3.19 -17.58
C PHE A 155 14.32 4.53 -18.34
N GLY A 156 13.14 5.01 -18.71
CA GLY A 156 13.02 6.26 -19.46
C GLY A 156 11.61 6.76 -19.81
N SER A 157 10.81 7.16 -18.78
CA SER A 157 9.74 8.21 -18.75
C SER A 157 8.54 8.17 -19.74
N PRO A 158 7.33 8.73 -19.43
CA PRO A 158 7.09 10.05 -18.84
C PRO A 158 6.40 10.03 -17.46
N ARG A 159 6.65 11.09 -16.69
CA ARG A 159 5.99 11.47 -15.42
C ARG A 159 5.90 10.33 -14.39
N ARG A 160 6.97 10.15 -13.62
CA ARG A 160 6.79 9.66 -12.24
C ARG A 160 5.84 10.65 -11.60
N GLU A 161 4.62 10.23 -11.30
CA GLU A 161 3.93 10.80 -10.15
C GLU A 161 4.95 10.85 -9.02
N SER A 162 5.02 11.98 -8.32
CA SER A 162 5.95 12.14 -7.21
C SER A 162 5.88 10.88 -6.35
N PRO A 163 7.03 10.22 -6.09
CA PRO A 163 7.01 8.97 -5.33
C PRO A 163 6.21 9.19 -4.04
N PRO A 164 5.38 8.22 -3.62
CA PRO A 164 4.58 8.37 -2.42
C PRO A 164 5.45 8.82 -1.27
N ALA A 165 5.01 9.87 -0.57
CA ALA A 165 5.70 10.35 0.61
C ALA A 165 5.75 9.23 1.67
N TRP A 166 6.81 9.20 2.47
CA TRP A 166 6.94 8.23 3.56
C TRP A 166 5.76 8.29 4.55
N THR A 167 5.13 9.46 4.70
CA THR A 167 3.90 9.63 5.49
C THR A 167 2.72 8.86 4.90
N SER A 168 2.56 8.83 3.57
CA SER A 168 1.54 8.03 2.89
C SER A 168 1.76 6.53 3.11
N ILE A 169 3.01 6.09 3.15
CA ILE A 169 3.37 4.69 3.42
C ILE A 169 3.00 4.30 4.86
N LEU A 170 3.27 5.19 5.82
CA LEU A 170 2.89 4.97 7.21
C LEU A 170 1.36 4.95 7.38
N ASN A 171 0.63 5.84 6.71
CA ASN A 171 -0.83 5.84 6.72
C ASN A 171 -1.40 4.51 6.19
N ALA A 172 -0.83 3.98 5.09
CA ALA A 172 -1.20 2.68 4.56
C ALA A 172 -0.87 1.51 5.52
N SER A 173 0.08 1.71 6.44
CA SER A 173 0.50 0.70 7.41
C SER A 173 -0.29 0.74 8.72
N LEU A 174 -1.10 1.78 8.96
CA LEU A 174 -1.86 2.01 10.19
C LEU A 174 -2.62 0.77 10.71
N PRO A 175 -3.34 -0.02 9.88
CA PRO A 175 -4.05 -1.21 10.36
C PRO A 175 -3.13 -2.23 11.04
N ALA A 176 -1.87 -2.35 10.57
CA ALA A 176 -0.90 -3.24 11.19
C ALA A 176 -0.41 -2.72 12.54
N PHE A 177 -0.16 -1.40 12.66
CA PHE A 177 0.19 -0.77 13.94
C PHE A 177 -0.90 -0.97 14.98
N TRP A 178 -2.14 -0.72 14.59
CA TRP A 178 -3.32 -0.94 15.44
C TRP A 178 -3.42 -2.39 15.91
N ALA A 179 -3.33 -3.35 14.98
CA ALA A 179 -3.45 -4.77 15.29
C ALA A 179 -2.31 -5.27 16.19
N VAL A 180 -1.06 -4.87 15.91
CA VAL A 180 0.11 -5.27 16.71
C VAL A 180 0.00 -4.71 18.13
N MET A 181 -0.33 -3.42 18.28
CA MET A 181 -0.48 -2.79 19.59
C MET A 181 -1.56 -3.49 20.43
N LEU A 182 -2.75 -3.69 19.87
CA LEU A 182 -3.83 -4.37 20.60
C LEU A 182 -3.48 -5.82 20.93
N THR A 183 -2.86 -6.55 20.01
CA THR A 183 -2.44 -7.93 20.25
C THR A 183 -1.42 -7.97 21.39
N CYS A 184 -0.39 -7.11 21.36
CA CYS A 184 0.57 -7.00 22.44
C CYS A 184 -0.12 -6.74 23.79
N ARG A 185 -1.07 -5.80 23.83
CA ARG A 185 -1.81 -5.44 25.06
C ARG A 185 -2.72 -6.55 25.58
N CYS A 186 -3.38 -7.28 24.68
CA CYS A 186 -4.18 -8.44 25.04
C CYS A 186 -3.32 -9.56 25.64
N ILE A 187 -2.13 -9.81 25.07
CA ILE A 187 -1.20 -10.81 25.59
C ILE A 187 -0.71 -10.41 26.99
N GLU A 188 -0.31 -9.15 27.18
CA GLU A 188 0.14 -8.63 28.49
C GLU A 188 -0.95 -8.66 29.57
N SER A 189 -2.22 -8.59 29.18
CA SER A 189 -3.35 -8.58 30.12
C SER A 189 -3.76 -9.97 30.59
N LEU A 190 -3.17 -11.04 30.05
CA LEU A 190 -3.51 -12.44 30.34
C LEU A 190 -2.31 -13.20 30.94
N PRO A 191 -1.95 -12.92 32.21
CA PRO A 191 -0.79 -13.54 32.87
C PRO A 191 -0.92 -15.07 32.99
N GLU A 192 -2.13 -15.62 32.99
CA GLU A 192 -2.39 -17.07 33.07
C GLU A 192 -1.89 -17.85 31.82
N LEU A 193 -1.59 -17.16 30.73
CA LEU A 193 -1.10 -17.77 29.49
C LEU A 193 0.44 -17.73 29.36
N GLU A 194 1.17 -17.28 30.38
CA GLU A 194 2.64 -17.18 30.40
C GLU A 194 3.37 -18.50 30.06
N GLY A 195 2.71 -19.65 30.18
CA GLY A 195 3.26 -20.97 29.82
C GLY A 195 3.21 -21.34 28.33
N LEU A 196 2.54 -20.56 27.47
CA LEU A 196 2.46 -20.79 26.02
C LEU A 196 3.55 -20.01 25.28
N ARG A 197 3.82 -20.32 24.01
CA ARG A 197 4.78 -19.61 23.10
C ARG A 197 4.43 -18.12 22.85
N LEU A 198 3.61 -17.51 23.69
CA LEU A 198 3.17 -16.12 23.67
C LEU A 198 4.32 -15.15 23.97
N ALA A 199 5.28 -15.53 24.83
CA ALA A 199 6.46 -14.71 25.07
C ALA A 199 7.31 -14.53 23.79
N GLU A 200 7.52 -15.62 23.03
CA GLU A 200 8.22 -15.58 21.73
C GLU A 200 7.43 -14.76 20.70
N LEU A 201 6.10 -14.95 20.65
CA LEU A 201 5.23 -14.16 19.77
C LEU A 201 5.30 -12.67 20.10
N LEU A 202 5.29 -12.30 21.37
CA LEU A 202 5.39 -10.90 21.81
C LEU A 202 6.72 -10.29 21.36
N VAL A 203 7.84 -11.01 21.49
CA VAL A 203 9.13 -10.55 20.96
C VAL A 203 9.06 -10.34 19.44
N LEU A 204 8.46 -11.25 18.68
CA LEU A 204 8.31 -11.10 17.23
C LEU A 204 7.43 -9.91 16.84
N LEU A 205 6.30 -9.71 17.54
CA LEU A 205 5.40 -8.58 17.32
C LEU A 205 6.09 -7.25 17.55
N ARG A 206 6.87 -7.12 18.64
CA ARG A 206 7.57 -5.88 19.00
C ARG A 206 8.80 -5.59 18.15
N THR A 207 9.48 -6.63 17.68
CA THR A 207 10.80 -6.45 17.05
C THR A 207 10.78 -6.65 15.54
N VAL A 208 9.85 -7.42 14.98
CA VAL A 208 9.88 -7.79 13.56
C VAL A 208 8.63 -7.30 12.82
N ALA A 209 7.44 -7.41 13.41
CA ALA A 209 6.19 -7.23 12.67
C ALA A 209 6.06 -5.86 12.00
N LEU A 210 6.18 -4.76 12.75
CA LEU A 210 5.99 -3.41 12.20
C LEU A 210 7.09 -2.96 11.25
N PRO A 211 8.40 -3.19 11.53
CA PRO A 211 9.46 -2.93 10.56
C PRO A 211 9.29 -3.72 9.26
N ALA A 212 8.83 -4.98 9.34
CA ALA A 212 8.56 -5.81 8.17
C ALA A 212 7.41 -5.27 7.32
N VAL A 213 6.30 -4.88 7.95
CA VAL A 213 5.18 -4.24 7.25
C VAL A 213 5.65 -2.95 6.57
N CYS A 214 6.36 -2.07 7.28
CA CYS A 214 6.85 -0.82 6.70
C CYS A 214 7.78 -1.07 5.50
N CYS A 215 8.67 -2.06 5.60
CA CYS A 215 9.57 -2.44 4.50
C CYS A 215 8.80 -2.92 3.27
N VAL A 216 7.84 -3.83 3.47
CA VAL A 216 7.04 -4.42 2.40
C VAL A 216 6.14 -3.38 1.73
N VAL A 217 5.42 -2.58 2.51
CA VAL A 217 4.53 -1.52 2.00
C VAL A 217 5.34 -0.44 1.28
N THR A 218 6.52 -0.08 1.77
CA THR A 218 7.40 0.87 1.07
C THR A 218 7.82 0.32 -0.28
N ALA A 219 8.30 -0.93 -0.33
CA ALA A 219 8.79 -1.53 -1.56
C ALA A 219 7.69 -1.70 -2.61
N SER A 220 6.50 -2.17 -2.20
CA SER A 220 5.36 -2.35 -3.11
C SER A 220 4.79 -1.03 -3.60
N SER A 221 4.78 0.02 -2.76
CA SER A 221 4.29 1.35 -3.15
C SER A 221 5.23 2.07 -4.11
N LEU A 222 6.54 1.88 -3.97
CA LEU A 222 7.55 2.53 -4.81
C LEU A 222 7.87 1.76 -6.10
N ALA A 223 7.59 0.45 -6.13
CA ALA A 223 7.86 -0.44 -7.25
C ALA A 223 6.69 -1.41 -7.53
N PRO A 224 5.46 -0.90 -7.76
CA PRO A 224 4.25 -1.73 -7.90
C PRO A 224 4.34 -2.72 -9.06
N GLN A 225 5.07 -2.37 -10.13
CA GLN A 225 5.26 -3.24 -11.29
C GLN A 225 5.99 -4.56 -10.99
N HIS A 226 6.70 -4.64 -9.86
CA HIS A 226 7.43 -5.86 -9.46
C HIS A 226 6.59 -6.83 -8.63
N GLU A 227 5.38 -6.45 -8.22
CA GLU A 227 4.39 -7.32 -7.56
C GLU A 227 5.03 -8.23 -6.48
N SER A 228 4.92 -9.56 -6.65
CA SER A 228 5.43 -10.57 -5.72
C SER A 228 6.95 -10.52 -5.52
N THR A 229 7.72 -10.12 -6.53
CA THR A 229 9.17 -9.97 -6.43
C THR A 229 9.55 -8.89 -5.43
N ALA A 230 8.85 -7.74 -5.43
CA ALA A 230 9.06 -6.67 -4.47
C ALA A 230 8.71 -7.12 -3.04
N LEU A 231 7.57 -7.83 -2.89
CA LEU A 231 7.12 -8.34 -1.59
C LEU A 231 8.14 -9.31 -0.97
N MET A 232 8.63 -10.28 -1.75
CA MET A 232 9.62 -11.25 -1.27
C MET A 232 10.96 -10.59 -0.92
N ALA A 233 11.46 -9.70 -1.78
CA ALA A 233 12.73 -9.01 -1.54
C ALA A 233 12.66 -8.13 -0.29
N ALA A 234 11.55 -7.42 -0.10
CA ALA A 234 11.32 -6.59 1.07
C ALA A 234 11.14 -7.43 2.34
N ALA A 235 10.44 -8.56 2.28
CA ALA A 235 10.29 -9.47 3.42
C ALA A 235 11.65 -9.98 3.90
N VAL A 236 12.52 -10.44 2.98
CA VAL A 236 13.89 -10.85 3.31
C VAL A 236 14.73 -9.69 3.84
N ALA A 237 14.66 -8.51 3.20
CA ALA A 237 15.40 -7.31 3.64
C ALA A 237 15.02 -6.87 5.06
N SER A 238 13.74 -7.02 5.41
CA SER A 238 13.20 -6.58 6.70
C SER A 238 13.79 -7.31 7.91
N MET A 239 14.39 -8.49 7.72
CA MET A 239 14.99 -9.28 8.80
C MET A 239 16.14 -8.56 9.52
N ALA A 240 16.78 -7.58 8.88
CA ALA A 240 17.80 -6.73 9.47
C ALA A 240 17.24 -5.50 10.21
N CYS A 241 15.95 -5.20 10.06
CA CYS A 241 15.32 -3.95 10.53
C CYS A 241 14.75 -4.07 11.96
N ARG A 242 15.28 -4.96 12.78
CA ARG A 242 14.67 -5.31 14.07
C ARG A 242 14.48 -4.08 14.94
N SER A 243 13.26 -3.91 15.46
CA SER A 243 12.84 -2.83 16.36
C SER A 243 13.06 -1.42 15.79
N SER A 244 13.07 -1.27 14.47
CA SER A 244 13.13 0.06 13.84
C SER A 244 12.26 0.15 12.59
N ILE A 245 11.14 0.87 12.65
CA ILE A 245 10.30 1.15 11.48
C ILE A 245 11.03 2.05 10.48
N LEU A 246 11.90 2.95 10.96
CA LEU A 246 12.76 3.77 10.10
C LEU A 246 13.75 2.91 9.29
N ALA A 247 14.33 1.87 9.90
CA ALA A 247 15.12 0.89 9.17
C ALA A 247 14.29 0.12 8.14
N GLY A 248 13.05 -0.24 8.50
CA GLY A 248 12.09 -0.86 7.57
C GLY A 248 11.80 0.02 6.34
N LEU A 249 11.48 1.29 6.55
CA LEU A 249 11.26 2.27 5.48
C LEU A 249 12.50 2.41 4.59
N LEU A 250 13.70 2.52 5.17
CA LEU A 250 14.94 2.62 4.42
C LEU A 250 15.20 1.36 3.58
N ALA A 251 15.05 0.17 4.18
CA ALA A 251 15.24 -1.10 3.50
C ALA A 251 14.28 -1.28 2.32
N GLY A 252 12.99 -0.98 2.52
CA GLY A 252 11.99 -1.04 1.46
C GLY A 252 12.29 -0.07 0.32
N TRP A 253 12.75 1.14 0.64
CA TRP A 253 13.19 2.11 -0.36
C TRP A 253 14.41 1.61 -1.15
N MET A 254 15.41 1.04 -0.47
CA MET A 254 16.61 0.47 -1.11
C MET A 254 16.25 -0.70 -2.04
N VAL A 255 15.33 -1.58 -1.62
CA VAL A 255 14.80 -2.66 -2.47
C VAL A 255 14.16 -2.05 -3.72
N ALA A 256 13.19 -1.14 -3.56
CA ALA A 256 12.47 -0.55 -4.68
C ALA A 256 13.38 0.13 -5.71
N MET A 257 14.39 0.87 -5.25
CA MET A 257 15.35 1.55 -6.14
C MET A 257 16.32 0.60 -6.86
N SER A 258 16.46 -0.63 -6.36
CA SER A 258 17.42 -1.61 -6.87
C SER A 258 16.78 -2.66 -7.77
N LEU A 259 15.49 -2.99 -7.58
CA LEU A 259 14.77 -4.03 -8.33
C LEU A 259 14.95 -3.90 -9.84
N ASP A 260 14.60 -2.75 -10.40
CA ASP A 260 14.74 -2.42 -11.82
C ASP A 260 16.16 -2.65 -12.33
N ARG A 261 17.16 -2.08 -11.64
CA ARG A 261 18.57 -2.12 -12.06
C ARG A 261 19.15 -3.52 -12.01
N VAL A 262 18.82 -4.30 -10.98
CA VAL A 262 19.29 -5.68 -10.83
C VAL A 262 18.63 -6.56 -11.87
N LEU A 263 17.30 -6.45 -12.04
CA LEU A 263 16.56 -7.17 -13.07
C LEU A 263 17.18 -6.94 -14.45
N PHE A 264 17.37 -5.70 -14.86
CA PHE A 264 17.89 -5.40 -16.18
C PHE A 264 19.35 -5.82 -16.36
N ARG A 265 20.20 -5.71 -15.32
CA ARG A 265 21.56 -6.25 -15.39
C ARG A 265 21.57 -7.76 -15.60
N CYS A 266 20.72 -8.50 -14.90
CA CYS A 266 20.58 -9.95 -15.11
C CYS A 266 20.17 -10.26 -16.56
N ILE A 267 19.23 -9.51 -17.12
CA ILE A 267 18.78 -9.67 -18.51
C ILE A 267 19.93 -9.40 -19.50
N VAL A 268 20.66 -8.30 -19.32
CA VAL A 268 21.81 -7.94 -20.19
C VAL A 268 22.93 -8.96 -20.11
N TRP A 269 23.15 -9.56 -18.93
CA TRP A 269 24.12 -10.64 -18.73
C TRP A 269 23.61 -12.02 -19.18
N ASN A 270 22.47 -12.09 -19.87
CA ASN A 270 21.85 -13.34 -20.33
C ASN A 270 21.66 -14.36 -19.20
N VAL A 271 21.36 -13.90 -17.99
CA VAL A 271 21.00 -14.76 -16.86
C VAL A 271 19.62 -15.37 -17.12
N PRO A 272 19.42 -16.69 -16.95
CA PRO A 272 18.11 -17.32 -17.15
C PRO A 272 16.99 -16.66 -16.33
N ALA A 273 15.78 -16.58 -16.88
CA ALA A 273 14.67 -15.83 -16.28
C ALA A 273 14.32 -16.30 -14.85
N THR A 274 14.28 -17.62 -14.62
CA THR A 274 14.05 -18.19 -13.28
C THR A 274 15.12 -17.77 -12.29
N PHE A 275 16.40 -17.85 -12.68
CA PHE A 275 17.52 -17.45 -11.81
C PHE A 275 17.53 -15.95 -11.57
N THR A 276 17.19 -15.15 -12.59
CA THR A 276 17.00 -13.70 -12.45
C THR A 276 15.99 -13.39 -11.36
N ASN A 277 14.83 -14.06 -11.34
CA ASN A 277 13.87 -13.83 -10.26
C ASN A 277 14.38 -14.29 -8.89
N LEU A 278 15.14 -15.39 -8.79
CA LEU A 278 15.75 -15.78 -7.51
C LEU A 278 16.73 -14.71 -6.99
N VAL A 279 17.52 -14.11 -7.88
CA VAL A 279 18.44 -13.01 -7.55
C VAL A 279 17.66 -11.76 -7.15
N VAL A 280 16.62 -11.37 -7.90
CA VAL A 280 15.89 -10.12 -7.66
C VAL A 280 14.93 -10.24 -6.46
N ALA A 281 14.26 -11.37 -6.28
CA ALA A 281 13.31 -11.61 -5.18
C ALA A 281 13.98 -12.02 -3.86
N GLY A 282 15.05 -12.83 -3.92
CA GLY A 282 15.72 -13.35 -2.71
C GLY A 282 17.08 -12.69 -2.48
N GLY A 283 17.95 -12.76 -3.49
CA GLY A 283 19.34 -12.29 -3.40
C GLY A 283 19.45 -10.79 -3.08
N LEU A 284 18.63 -9.96 -3.74
CA LEU A 284 18.58 -8.52 -3.49
C LEU A 284 18.12 -8.22 -2.06
N GLY A 285 17.08 -8.92 -1.58
CA GLY A 285 16.61 -8.75 -0.20
C GLY A 285 17.70 -9.05 0.82
N ALA A 286 18.44 -10.14 0.62
CA ALA A 286 19.58 -10.49 1.47
C ALA A 286 20.70 -9.45 1.40
N ALA A 287 21.03 -8.95 0.21
CA ALA A 287 22.03 -7.89 0.05
C ALA A 287 21.61 -6.60 0.76
N VAL A 288 20.36 -6.18 0.63
CA VAL A 288 19.83 -5.00 1.33
C VAL A 288 19.83 -5.22 2.84
N ALA A 289 19.47 -6.42 3.32
CA ALA A 289 19.56 -6.76 4.75
C ALA A 289 20.98 -6.55 5.28
N CYS A 290 22.01 -7.05 4.58
CA CYS A 290 23.40 -6.86 4.97
C CYS A 290 23.83 -5.38 4.99
N LEU A 291 23.30 -4.56 4.07
CA LEU A 291 23.60 -3.12 4.01
C LEU A 291 22.90 -2.32 5.11
N VAL A 292 21.67 -2.69 5.47
CA VAL A 292 20.87 -1.98 6.47
C VAL A 292 21.21 -2.41 7.89
N ALA A 293 21.65 -3.65 8.10
CA ALA A 293 22.02 -4.18 9.41
C ALA A 293 22.93 -3.25 10.26
N PRO A 294 24.03 -2.67 9.75
CA PRO A 294 24.86 -1.75 10.54
C PRO A 294 24.18 -0.41 10.85
N CYS A 295 23.21 0.02 10.03
CA CYS A 295 22.49 1.28 10.20
C CYS A 295 21.27 1.16 11.12
N ALA A 296 20.71 -0.04 11.27
CA ALA A 296 19.49 -0.27 12.04
C ALA A 296 19.56 0.21 13.50
N PRO A 297 20.67 0.01 14.26
CA PRO A 297 20.80 0.56 15.60
C PRO A 297 20.76 2.10 15.62
N LEU A 298 21.43 2.76 14.67
CA LEU A 298 21.43 4.22 14.57
C LEU A 298 20.01 4.75 14.30
N LEU A 299 19.28 4.11 13.38
CA LEU A 299 17.90 4.50 13.05
C LEU A 299 16.95 4.27 14.23
N ARG A 300 17.20 3.24 15.04
CA ARG A 300 16.48 3.04 16.30
C ARG A 300 16.73 4.19 17.28
N GLU A 301 17.98 4.60 17.46
CA GLU A 301 18.31 5.75 18.32
C GLU A 301 17.65 7.04 17.82
N VAL A 302 17.64 7.27 16.50
CA VAL A 302 16.92 8.40 15.90
C VAL A 302 15.42 8.36 16.25
N ALA A 303 14.78 7.20 16.16
CA ALA A 303 13.37 7.06 16.54
C ALA A 303 13.14 7.32 18.05
N VAL A 304 14.06 6.88 18.92
CA VAL A 304 14.03 7.19 20.36
C VAL A 304 14.13 8.70 20.58
N TRP A 305 15.07 9.38 19.91
CA TRP A 305 15.23 10.83 20.01
C TRP A 305 13.99 11.59 19.54
N ILE A 306 13.35 11.15 18.45
CA ILE A 306 12.10 11.76 17.97
C ILE A 306 11.00 11.63 19.02
N ARG A 307 10.80 10.43 19.59
CA ARG A 307 9.81 10.20 20.66
C ARG A 307 10.11 11.05 21.89
N TRP A 308 11.36 11.08 22.32
CA TRP A 308 11.78 11.90 23.46
C TRP A 308 11.50 13.39 23.23
N ALA A 309 11.86 13.90 22.05
CA ALA A 309 11.60 15.29 21.66
C ALA A 309 10.10 15.60 21.59
N ALA A 310 9.27 14.63 21.20
CA ALA A 310 7.83 14.76 21.16
C ALA A 310 7.17 14.70 22.55
N HIS A 311 7.74 13.93 23.49
CA HIS A 311 7.25 13.86 24.87
C HIS A 311 7.70 15.06 25.71
N TRP A 312 8.87 15.62 25.40
CA TRP A 312 9.50 16.68 26.20
C TRP A 312 8.56 17.86 26.53
N PRO A 313 7.81 18.45 25.57
CA PRO A 313 6.89 19.53 25.88
C PRO A 313 5.74 19.15 26.83
N LEU A 314 5.34 17.88 26.83
CA LEU A 314 4.26 17.33 27.66
C LEU A 314 4.78 16.69 28.95
N ALA A 315 6.08 16.74 29.22
CA ALA A 315 6.69 16.18 30.43
C ALA A 315 6.31 16.94 31.73
N GLY A 316 5.51 18.01 31.64
CA GLY A 316 5.03 18.78 32.80
C GLY A 316 6.02 19.83 33.32
N GLN A 317 7.15 20.05 32.64
CA GLN A 317 8.15 21.04 33.03
C GLN A 317 7.81 22.47 32.62
N VAL A 318 6.97 22.64 31.59
CA VAL A 318 6.54 23.93 31.07
C VAL A 318 5.03 24.06 31.26
N PRO A 319 4.57 24.84 32.27
CA PRO A 319 3.14 25.03 32.51
C PRO A 319 2.43 25.62 31.28
N GLY A 320 1.29 25.06 30.90
CA GLY A 320 0.49 25.51 29.76
C GLY A 320 1.02 25.06 28.39
N ALA A 321 2.11 24.28 28.33
CA ALA A 321 2.59 23.70 27.08
C ALA A 321 1.57 22.71 26.49
N GLY A 322 0.91 21.91 27.33
CA GLY A 322 -0.15 21.02 26.89
C GLY A 322 -1.34 21.80 26.36
N LEU A 323 -1.71 22.91 27.01
CA LEU A 323 -2.77 23.80 26.53
C LEU A 323 -2.52 24.31 25.11
N LEU A 324 -1.31 24.82 24.85
CA LEU A 324 -0.92 25.28 23.52
C LEU A 324 -0.91 24.12 22.51
N LEU A 325 -0.30 22.99 22.87
CA LEU A 325 -0.12 21.86 21.95
C LEU A 325 -1.44 21.20 21.58
N GLY A 326 -2.37 21.04 22.52
CA GLY A 326 -3.70 20.51 22.24
C GLY A 326 -4.48 21.41 21.28
N ALA A 327 -4.44 22.74 21.49
CA ALA A 327 -5.06 23.69 20.58
C ALA A 327 -4.44 23.64 19.17
N VAL A 328 -3.11 23.60 19.09
CA VAL A 328 -2.37 23.47 17.82
C VAL A 328 -2.65 22.13 17.14
N PHE A 329 -2.84 21.05 17.89
CA PHE A 329 -3.17 19.73 17.36
C PHE A 329 -4.55 19.74 16.69
N CYS A 330 -5.57 20.27 17.36
CA CYS A 330 -6.92 20.39 16.83
C CYS A 330 -6.96 21.31 15.58
N TRP A 331 -6.33 22.48 15.68
CA TRP A 331 -6.18 23.38 14.52
C TRP A 331 -5.42 22.72 13.36
N GLY A 332 -4.32 22.03 13.68
CA GLY A 332 -3.48 21.31 12.72
C GLY A 332 -4.27 20.26 11.96
N SER A 333 -5.15 19.52 12.63
CA SER A 333 -6.01 18.53 11.99
C SER A 333 -6.95 19.18 10.97
N LYS A 334 -7.60 20.30 11.34
CA LYS A 334 -8.48 21.06 10.44
C LYS A 334 -7.78 21.60 9.19
N VAL A 335 -6.51 22.01 9.30
CA VAL A 335 -5.72 22.51 8.15
C VAL A 335 -4.98 21.41 7.38
N GLY A 336 -5.18 20.14 7.73
CA GLY A 336 -4.63 18.98 7.01
C GLY A 336 -3.26 18.49 7.49
N TYR A 337 -2.76 18.95 8.64
CA TYR A 337 -1.49 18.49 9.21
C TYR A 337 -1.56 17.13 9.91
N TYR A 338 -2.77 16.57 10.06
CA TYR A 338 -2.95 15.27 10.71
C TYR A 338 -2.13 14.16 10.04
N HIS A 339 -2.33 13.98 8.73
CA HIS A 339 -1.67 12.91 7.96
C HIS A 339 -0.18 13.18 7.67
N SER A 340 0.27 14.44 7.75
CA SER A 340 1.67 14.79 7.48
C SER A 340 2.55 14.86 8.72
N VAL A 341 1.96 15.06 9.91
CA VAL A 341 2.70 15.27 11.17
C VAL A 341 2.17 14.40 12.31
N ALA A 342 0.90 14.54 12.68
CA ALA A 342 0.35 13.89 13.88
C ALA A 342 0.36 12.36 13.76
N LEU A 343 -0.21 11.82 12.69
CA LEU A 343 -0.31 10.38 12.49
C LEU A 343 1.07 9.70 12.37
N PRO A 344 2.03 10.19 11.58
CA PRO A 344 3.40 9.66 11.60
C PRO A 344 4.04 9.65 12.99
N LEU A 345 3.78 10.67 13.81
CA LEU A 345 4.29 10.74 15.18
C LEU A 345 3.66 9.68 16.08
N ILE A 346 2.33 9.52 16.02
CA ILE A 346 1.59 8.46 16.74
C ILE A 346 2.16 7.09 16.38
N LEU A 347 2.36 6.82 15.08
CA LEU A 347 2.89 5.55 14.60
C LEU A 347 4.35 5.31 15.04
N LEU A 348 5.17 6.35 15.13
CA LEU A 348 6.52 6.25 15.70
C LEU A 348 6.52 5.90 17.19
N GLU A 349 5.53 6.32 17.96
CA GLU A 349 5.36 5.89 19.35
C GLU A 349 4.95 4.42 19.46
N MET A 350 4.13 3.96 18.51
CA MET A 350 3.66 2.58 18.43
C MET A 350 4.69 1.60 17.83
N GLU A 351 5.89 2.06 17.46
CA GLU A 351 6.94 1.27 16.77
C GLU A 351 7.23 -0.11 17.42
N LEU A 352 7.12 -0.20 18.75
CA LEU A 352 7.37 -1.42 19.53
C LEU A 352 6.08 -2.09 20.01
N GLY A 353 4.93 -1.81 19.38
CA GLY A 353 3.62 -2.34 19.77
C GLY A 353 3.08 -1.74 21.07
N ASN A 354 3.57 -0.57 21.47
CA ASN A 354 3.07 0.16 22.63
C ASN A 354 1.90 1.06 22.25
N ALA A 355 1.13 1.47 23.25
CA ALA A 355 0.24 2.62 23.13
C ALA A 355 1.06 3.92 22.97
N SER A 356 0.40 4.98 22.53
CA SER A 356 0.93 6.30 22.17
C SER A 356 0.33 7.40 23.07
N LEU A 357 1.18 8.32 23.53
CA LEU A 357 0.73 9.55 24.21
C LEU A 357 -0.01 10.44 23.21
N TRP A 358 0.56 10.66 22.03
CA TRP A 358 -0.09 11.49 21.01
C TRP A 358 -1.37 10.85 20.47
N GLY A 359 -1.51 9.52 20.58
CA GLY A 359 -2.77 8.81 20.33
C GLY A 359 -3.84 9.10 21.39
N ALA A 360 -3.46 9.28 22.65
CA ALA A 360 -4.38 9.76 23.69
C ALA A 360 -4.76 11.24 23.48
N VAL A 361 -3.79 12.07 23.07
CA VAL A 361 -4.05 13.47 22.68
C VAL A 361 -4.99 13.52 21.47
N ASP A 362 -4.82 12.64 20.51
CA ASP A 362 -5.69 12.53 19.32
C ASP A 362 -7.15 12.24 19.71
N GLU A 363 -7.37 11.19 20.50
CA GLU A 363 -8.69 10.82 21.00
C GLU A 363 -9.32 11.99 21.79
N ALA A 364 -8.55 12.64 22.68
CA ALA A 364 -9.04 13.79 23.43
C ALA A 364 -9.39 14.98 22.53
N CYS A 365 -8.49 15.37 21.63
CA CYS A 365 -8.57 16.62 20.89
C CYS A 365 -9.49 16.55 19.68
N LEU A 366 -9.63 15.38 19.06
CA LEU A 366 -10.45 15.20 17.87
C LEU A 366 -11.73 14.46 18.24
N VAL A 367 -11.64 13.25 18.79
CA VAL A 367 -12.80 12.39 18.99
C VAL A 367 -13.75 12.95 20.05
N LEU A 368 -13.25 13.26 21.25
CA LEU A 368 -14.11 13.74 22.34
C LEU A 368 -14.57 15.18 22.15
N VAL A 369 -13.74 16.03 21.54
CA VAL A 369 -14.17 17.38 21.13
C VAL A 369 -15.31 17.30 20.11
N CYS A 370 -15.17 16.47 19.07
CA CYS A 370 -16.21 16.25 18.05
C CYS A 370 -17.49 15.70 18.67
N ALA A 371 -17.36 14.71 19.56
CA ALA A 371 -18.48 14.12 20.27
C ALA A 371 -19.24 15.17 21.10
N GLY A 372 -18.54 16.06 21.82
CA GLY A 372 -19.17 17.14 22.59
C GLY A 372 -19.93 18.13 21.71
N ILE A 373 -19.33 18.57 20.59
CA ILE A 373 -19.97 19.47 19.63
C ILE A 373 -21.20 18.82 19.00
N CYS A 374 -21.07 17.57 18.52
CA CYS A 374 -22.19 16.83 17.95
C CYS A 374 -23.33 16.66 18.96
N SER A 375 -23.02 16.28 20.20
CA SER A 375 -24.01 16.12 21.26
C SER A 375 -24.77 17.40 21.56
N ALA A 376 -24.08 18.55 21.60
CA ALA A 376 -24.73 19.84 21.81
C ALA A 376 -25.69 20.19 20.65
N ASN A 377 -25.21 20.02 19.41
CA ASN A 377 -26.01 20.29 18.21
C ASN A 377 -27.24 19.38 18.06
N LEU A 378 -27.25 18.20 18.69
CA LEU A 378 -28.45 17.35 18.76
C LEU A 378 -29.56 17.91 19.65
N LEU A 379 -29.21 18.79 20.59
CA LEU A 379 -30.15 19.44 21.52
C LEU A 379 -30.67 20.79 20.99
N VAL A 380 -30.00 21.37 19.99
CA VAL A 380 -30.35 22.64 19.34
C VAL A 380 -31.36 22.39 18.21
N PRO A 381 -32.27 23.34 17.89
CA PRO A 381 -33.21 23.23 16.77
C PRO A 381 -32.53 23.36 15.39
N LEU A 382 -31.74 22.35 15.01
CA LEU A 382 -31.22 22.16 13.66
C LEU A 382 -32.18 21.38 12.76
N ASP A 383 -31.95 21.46 11.44
CA ASP A 383 -32.63 20.64 10.43
C ASP A 383 -32.30 19.13 10.61
N GLU A 384 -33.18 18.27 10.07
CA GLU A 384 -33.04 16.82 10.26
C GLU A 384 -31.79 16.24 9.57
N GLU A 385 -31.30 16.86 8.49
CA GLU A 385 -30.07 16.42 7.83
C GLU A 385 -28.86 16.65 8.75
N SER A 386 -28.71 17.86 9.29
CA SER A 386 -27.69 18.20 10.27
C SER A 386 -27.76 17.35 11.53
N LYS A 387 -28.96 17.11 12.07
CA LYS A 387 -29.15 16.19 13.22
C LYS A 387 -28.77 14.76 12.89
N SER A 388 -29.11 14.28 11.70
CA SER A 388 -28.73 12.94 11.25
C SER A 388 -27.21 12.80 11.15
N LEU A 389 -26.53 13.83 10.66
CA LEU A 389 -25.08 13.90 10.57
C LEU A 389 -24.45 13.90 11.97
N CYS A 390 -24.95 14.70 12.91
CA CYS A 390 -24.47 14.71 14.30
C CYS A 390 -24.70 13.36 15.02
N ARG A 391 -25.83 12.68 14.80
CA ARG A 391 -26.08 11.33 15.37
C ARG A 391 -25.07 10.31 14.84
N ARG A 392 -24.80 10.38 13.53
CA ARG A 392 -23.79 9.53 12.88
C ARG A 392 -22.39 9.86 13.40
N GLY A 393 -22.04 11.15 13.47
CA GLY A 393 -20.80 11.66 14.02
C GLY A 393 -20.55 11.16 15.43
N LEU A 394 -21.49 11.40 16.36
CA LEU A 394 -21.39 10.95 17.74
C LEU A 394 -21.19 9.44 17.85
N ARG A 395 -21.95 8.66 17.06
CA ARG A 395 -21.81 7.19 17.04
C ARG A 395 -20.43 6.77 16.55
N ILE A 396 -19.93 7.37 15.47
CA ILE A 396 -18.65 6.98 14.89
C ILE A 396 -17.49 7.35 15.83
N ASN A 397 -17.52 8.56 16.40
CA ASN A 397 -16.54 9.00 17.38
C ASN A 397 -16.46 8.03 18.56
N LEU A 398 -17.58 7.74 19.24
CA LEU A 398 -17.54 6.93 20.46
C LEU A 398 -17.26 5.44 20.21
N LEU A 399 -17.68 4.88 19.06
CA LEU A 399 -17.54 3.45 18.76
C LEU A 399 -16.29 3.11 17.96
N TYR A 400 -15.69 4.05 17.24
CA TYR A 400 -14.56 3.78 16.35
C TYR A 400 -13.38 4.74 16.55
N GLY A 401 -13.52 5.81 17.33
CA GLY A 401 -12.44 6.76 17.61
C GLY A 401 -12.03 7.57 16.38
N ASP A 402 -13.00 7.98 15.57
CA ASP A 402 -12.77 8.65 14.29
C ASP A 402 -13.91 9.62 13.94
N PHE A 403 -13.71 10.40 12.87
CA PHE A 403 -14.70 11.26 12.20
C PHE A 403 -14.88 12.64 12.83
N ILE A 404 -13.76 13.36 12.97
CA ILE A 404 -13.71 14.76 13.39
C ILE A 404 -14.31 15.72 12.35
N GLU A 405 -14.33 15.34 11.07
CA GLU A 405 -14.76 16.19 9.96
C GLU A 405 -16.20 16.68 10.11
N VAL A 406 -17.03 15.97 10.88
CA VAL A 406 -18.40 16.38 11.21
C VAL A 406 -18.43 17.66 12.05
N ALA A 407 -17.44 17.90 12.91
CA ALA A 407 -17.39 19.08 13.76
C ALA A 407 -16.89 20.34 13.02
N TYR A 408 -16.10 20.19 11.95
CA TYR A 408 -15.47 21.33 11.27
C TYR A 408 -16.46 22.36 10.73
N PRO A 409 -17.58 21.98 10.08
CA PRO A 409 -18.58 22.97 9.65
C PRO A 409 -19.09 23.84 10.79
N PHE A 410 -19.38 23.25 11.96
CA PHE A 410 -19.85 23.99 13.14
C PHE A 410 -18.75 24.90 13.71
N MET A 411 -17.51 24.44 13.73
CA MET A 411 -16.34 25.24 14.13
C MET A 411 -16.00 26.35 13.13
N GLU A 412 -16.35 26.22 11.85
CA GLU A 412 -16.13 27.26 10.83
C GLU A 412 -17.22 28.31 10.85
N GLN A 413 -18.46 27.91 11.14
CA GLN A 413 -19.61 28.79 11.18
C GLN A 413 -19.68 29.62 12.46
N SER A 414 -19.21 29.09 13.60
CA SER A 414 -19.22 29.81 14.88
C SER A 414 -17.83 30.00 15.48
N PRO A 415 -17.40 31.25 15.76
CA PRO A 415 -16.16 31.51 16.46
C PRO A 415 -16.19 30.99 17.90
N ILE A 416 -17.37 30.93 18.54
CA ILE A 416 -17.54 30.42 19.91
C ILE A 416 -17.27 28.92 19.92
N VAL A 417 -17.88 28.17 19.00
CA VAL A 417 -17.66 26.72 18.85
C VAL A 417 -16.19 26.44 18.52
N ASN A 418 -15.58 27.24 17.64
CA ASN A 418 -14.18 27.08 17.26
C ASN A 418 -13.23 27.26 18.45
N VAL A 419 -13.40 28.35 19.20
CA VAL A 419 -12.58 28.66 20.38
C VAL A 419 -12.81 27.61 21.47
N ALA A 420 -14.06 27.19 21.68
CA ALA A 420 -14.38 26.14 22.64
C ALA A 420 -13.71 24.81 22.29
N GLY A 421 -13.68 24.45 20.99
CA GLY A 421 -12.93 23.29 20.51
C GLY A 421 -11.44 23.37 20.86
N TYR A 422 -10.78 24.49 20.53
CA TYR A 422 -9.35 24.67 20.84
C TYR A 422 -9.05 24.70 22.33
N VAL A 423 -9.89 25.35 23.13
CA VAL A 423 -9.75 25.38 24.60
C VAL A 423 -9.98 23.98 25.17
N ALA A 424 -10.98 23.24 24.68
CA ALA A 424 -11.23 21.85 25.10
C ALA A 424 -10.03 20.95 24.81
N SER A 425 -9.49 21.00 23.59
CA SER A 425 -8.28 20.26 23.19
C SER A 425 -7.07 20.63 24.05
N GLY A 426 -6.87 21.93 24.28
CA GLY A 426 -5.79 22.44 25.11
C GLY A 426 -5.90 21.96 26.57
N VAL A 427 -7.04 22.18 27.21
CA VAL A 427 -7.25 21.77 28.62
C VAL A 427 -7.09 20.27 28.78
N ALA A 428 -7.67 19.46 27.88
CA ALA A 428 -7.51 18.01 27.95
C ALA A 428 -6.04 17.58 27.80
N THR A 429 -5.30 18.20 26.88
CA THR A 429 -3.87 17.89 26.69
C THR A 429 -3.01 18.33 27.87
N GLU A 430 -3.32 19.47 28.49
CA GLU A 430 -2.66 19.91 29.74
C GLU A 430 -2.94 18.94 30.89
N LEU A 431 -4.15 18.40 30.98
CA LEU A 431 -4.48 17.38 31.98
C LEU A 431 -3.71 16.08 31.76
N LEU A 432 -3.32 15.75 30.52
CA LEU A 432 -2.46 14.59 30.22
C LEU A 432 -0.99 14.86 30.50
N ALA A 433 -0.56 16.13 30.52
CA ALA A 433 0.82 16.49 30.77
C ALA A 433 1.33 16.02 32.15
N GLY A 434 2.65 15.84 32.25
CA GLY A 434 3.33 15.42 33.48
C GLY A 434 3.24 13.92 33.80
N ASP A 435 2.39 13.15 33.12
CA ASP A 435 2.35 11.69 33.25
C ASP A 435 2.27 11.01 31.88
N THR A 436 3.28 11.30 31.05
CA THR A 436 3.33 10.94 29.63
C THR A 436 3.32 9.43 29.36
N GLN A 437 3.62 8.60 30.36
CA GLN A 437 3.71 7.15 30.21
C GLN A 437 2.47 6.42 30.73
N SER A 438 1.80 6.90 31.78
CA SER A 438 0.64 6.19 32.34
C SER A 438 -0.64 6.41 31.53
N VAL A 439 -0.75 7.53 30.81
CA VAL A 439 -1.96 7.95 30.07
C VAL A 439 -1.95 7.56 28.58
N MET A 440 -1.01 6.71 28.15
CA MET A 440 -0.88 6.33 26.74
C MET A 440 -2.10 5.55 26.24
N SER A 441 -2.59 5.90 25.04
CA SER A 441 -3.69 5.25 24.34
C SER A 441 -3.43 5.19 22.83
N SER A 442 -4.43 5.12 21.96
CA SER A 442 -4.21 5.16 20.50
C SER A 442 -5.37 5.83 19.80
N ALA A 443 -5.06 6.46 18.67
CA ALA A 443 -6.03 6.87 17.66
C ALA A 443 -6.82 5.65 17.14
N TYR A 444 -8.02 5.92 16.58
CA TYR A 444 -8.87 4.92 15.93
C TYR A 444 -9.30 3.77 16.86
N LEU A 445 -9.74 4.10 18.08
CA LEU A 445 -10.24 3.13 19.04
C LEU A 445 -11.64 3.46 19.55
N PRO A 446 -12.49 2.46 19.79
CA PRO A 446 -13.68 2.67 20.60
C PRO A 446 -13.29 3.25 21.98
N LEU A 447 -14.06 4.22 22.47
CA LEU A 447 -13.75 4.91 23.74
C LEU A 447 -13.47 3.95 24.93
N PRO A 448 -14.23 2.85 25.13
CA PRO A 448 -13.93 1.90 26.22
C PRO A 448 -12.56 1.22 26.06
N VAL A 449 -12.16 0.91 24.82
CA VAL A 449 -10.85 0.28 24.53
C VAL A 449 -9.74 1.31 24.72
N SER A 450 -9.96 2.54 24.27
CA SER A 450 -9.04 3.66 24.48
C SER A 450 -8.74 3.89 25.97
N LEU A 451 -9.75 3.83 26.84
CA LEU A 451 -9.59 3.92 28.29
C LEU A 451 -8.91 2.68 28.90
N TRP A 452 -9.20 1.49 28.38
CA TRP A 452 -8.64 0.24 28.89
C TRP A 452 -7.11 0.16 28.72
N LEU A 453 -6.59 0.73 27.62
CA LEU A 453 -5.17 0.73 27.28
C LEU A 453 -4.29 1.54 28.24
N ALA A 454 -4.85 2.57 28.86
CA ALA A 454 -4.11 3.42 29.80
C ALA A 454 -3.86 2.70 31.13
N GLN A 455 -2.70 2.95 31.71
CA GLN A 455 -2.39 2.51 33.06
C GLN A 455 -3.15 3.37 34.07
N ASP A 456 -3.09 4.70 33.94
CA ASP A 456 -3.95 5.62 34.69
C ASP A 456 -5.22 5.96 33.91
N ARG A 457 -6.20 5.07 34.04
CA ARG A 457 -7.52 5.22 33.42
C ARG A 457 -8.28 6.42 33.97
N GLY A 458 -8.05 6.79 35.23
CA GLY A 458 -8.76 7.88 35.90
C GLY A 458 -8.34 9.22 35.32
N LYS A 459 -7.03 9.46 35.24
CA LYS A 459 -6.47 10.68 34.64
C LYS A 459 -6.88 10.82 33.17
N LEU A 460 -6.79 9.73 32.39
CA LEU A 460 -7.21 9.74 30.99
C LEU A 460 -8.72 10.04 30.85
N ALA A 461 -9.57 9.41 31.66
CA ALA A 461 -11.01 9.66 31.65
C ALA A 461 -11.38 11.10 32.00
N ILE A 462 -10.67 11.72 32.96
CA ILE A 462 -10.87 13.13 33.32
C ILE A 462 -10.50 14.05 32.16
N ALA A 463 -9.38 13.79 31.46
CA ALA A 463 -9.00 14.55 30.28
C ALA A 463 -10.03 14.43 29.15
N TYR A 464 -10.50 13.22 28.86
CA TYR A 464 -11.54 12.96 27.86
C TYR A 464 -12.87 13.63 28.21
N LEU A 465 -13.27 13.59 29.48
CA LEU A 465 -14.47 14.26 29.97
C LEU A 465 -14.34 15.78 29.86
N ALA A 466 -13.17 16.35 30.18
CA ALA A 466 -12.92 17.78 30.03
C ALA A 466 -13.04 18.22 28.56
N ALA A 467 -12.43 17.47 27.62
CA ALA A 467 -12.56 17.73 26.20
C ALA A 467 -14.04 17.75 25.76
N TYR A 468 -14.79 16.71 26.12
CA TYR A 468 -16.20 16.58 25.77
C TYR A 468 -17.06 17.71 26.36
N VAL A 469 -16.92 17.99 27.66
CA VAL A 469 -17.78 18.95 28.37
C VAL A 469 -17.51 20.38 27.91
N ILE A 470 -16.25 20.77 27.74
CA ILE A 470 -15.90 22.14 27.32
C ILE A 470 -16.42 22.40 25.90
N SER A 471 -16.22 21.46 24.97
CA SER A 471 -16.69 21.62 23.60
C SER A 471 -18.22 21.58 23.50
N PHE A 472 -18.88 20.71 24.29
CA PHE A 472 -20.34 20.66 24.43
C PHE A 472 -20.90 22.00 24.91
N LEU A 473 -20.37 22.55 26.01
CA LEU A 473 -20.87 23.81 26.57
C LEU A 473 -20.66 24.99 25.61
N GLY A 474 -19.54 25.01 24.90
CA GLY A 474 -19.29 26.03 23.87
C GLY A 474 -20.31 25.98 22.74
N ALA A 475 -20.64 24.79 22.25
CA ALA A 475 -21.61 24.61 21.18
C ALA A 475 -23.06 24.83 21.66
N ALA A 476 -23.41 24.40 22.87
CA ALA A 476 -24.74 24.63 23.43
C ALA A 476 -25.03 26.13 23.60
N ARG A 477 -24.03 26.91 24.06
CA ARG A 477 -24.15 28.36 24.26
C ARG A 477 -24.33 29.15 22.96
N ASP A 478 -23.78 28.64 21.86
CA ASP A 478 -23.96 29.23 20.53
C ASP A 478 -25.37 28.96 19.98
N GLY A 479 -25.92 27.78 20.28
CA GLY A 479 -27.31 27.41 19.96
C GLY A 479 -28.35 28.37 20.56
N ASP A 480 -28.11 28.86 21.79
CA ASP A 480 -28.98 29.88 22.43
C ASP A 480 -28.91 31.24 21.72
N GLN A 481 -27.86 31.54 20.93
CA GLN A 481 -27.78 32.78 20.15
C GLN A 481 -28.47 32.69 18.79
N LEU A 482 -28.62 31.50 18.21
CA LEU A 482 -29.34 31.29 16.95
C LEU A 482 -30.86 31.48 17.08
N GLU A 483 -31.46 31.28 18.25
CA GLU A 483 -32.85 31.68 18.51
C GLU A 483 -33.06 33.20 18.42
N SER A 484 -32.04 34.02 18.70
CA SER A 484 -32.15 35.48 18.57
C SER A 484 -32.04 36.00 17.14
N LEU A 485 -31.49 35.20 16.21
CA LEU A 485 -31.29 35.55 14.80
C LEU A 485 -32.42 35.04 13.88
N CYS A 486 -33.18 34.03 14.30
CA CYS A 486 -34.40 33.60 13.59
C CYS A 486 -35.65 34.40 13.97
N LEU A 487 -35.56 35.28 14.98
CA LEU A 487 -36.62 36.20 15.42
C LEU A 487 -36.41 37.65 14.95
N SER A 488 -35.46 37.92 14.04
CA SER A 488 -35.24 39.23 13.41
C SER A 488 -35.69 39.27 11.96
#